data_AF-A0A2R6B8Q9-F1
#
_entry.id   AF-A0A2R6B8Q9-F1
#
_cell.length_a   1.000
_cell.length_b   1.000
_cell.length_c   1.000
_cell.angle_alpha   90.00
_cell.angle_beta   90.00
_cell.angle_gamma   90.00
#
_symmetry.space_group_name_H-M   'P 1'
#
loop_
_entity.id
_entity.type
_entity.pdbx_description
1 polymer ?
#
loop_
_entity_poly.entity_id
_entity_poly.type
_entity_poly.pdbx_seq_one_letter_code
_entity_poly.pdbx_strand_id
1 'polypeptide(L)'
;MLVLTSYLLAPSQVMFDSLVTYFLIMGSAAGALVIGYMVYNVIKYRERGESSNNFTLKPTEHRGSRGALLILSITMSVLAVALFASFQALSLYYYPPHTGPSMTIKVYAFQFGWNFTYPNGYSQVGTLIVPANTTIILNITSKDVMHSLGIPALD
;
A
#
# COMPACT_ATOMS: atom_id res chain seq x y z
N MET A 1 13.47 -22.04 -15.56
CA MET A 1 12.27 -22.87 -15.79
C MET A 1 11.30 -22.60 -14.63
N LEU A 2 10.48 -21.56 -14.76
CA LEU A 2 9.47 -21.17 -13.77
C LEU A 2 8.15 -21.79 -14.20
N VAL A 3 7.71 -22.82 -13.48
CA VAL A 3 6.38 -23.39 -13.62
C VAL A 3 5.42 -22.37 -13.03
N LEU A 4 4.80 -21.56 -13.88
CA LEU A 4 3.68 -20.70 -13.52
C LEU A 4 2.47 -21.63 -13.29
N THR A 5 2.37 -22.20 -12.10
CA THR A 5 1.08 -22.66 -11.55
C THR A 5 0.14 -21.46 -11.62
N SER A 6 -0.82 -21.52 -12.55
CA SER A 6 -1.86 -20.51 -12.72
C SER A 6 -2.80 -20.57 -11.52
N TYR A 7 -2.39 -19.98 -10.40
CA TYR A 7 -3.30 -19.67 -9.31
C TYR A 7 -4.34 -18.70 -9.87
N LEU A 8 -5.62 -19.02 -9.71
CA LEU A 8 -6.70 -18.05 -9.89
C LEU A 8 -6.56 -17.04 -8.75
N LEU A 9 -5.69 -16.04 -8.93
CA LEU A 9 -5.58 -14.94 -7.99
C LEU A 9 -6.81 -14.06 -8.13
N ALA A 10 -7.37 -13.64 -7.00
CA ALA A 10 -8.42 -12.64 -7.01
C ALA A 10 -7.90 -11.35 -7.67
N PRO A 11 -8.72 -10.63 -8.45
CA PRO A 11 -8.31 -9.36 -9.04
C PRO A 11 -7.83 -8.32 -8.01
N SER A 12 -8.39 -8.37 -6.79
CA SER A 12 -7.96 -7.57 -5.64
C SER A 12 -6.49 -7.84 -5.27
N GLN A 13 -6.12 -9.11 -5.07
CA GLN A 13 -4.76 -9.54 -4.76
C GLN A 13 -3.75 -9.07 -5.81
N VAL A 14 -4.08 -9.24 -7.11
CA VAL A 14 -3.19 -8.81 -8.20
C VAL A 14 -2.96 -7.30 -8.16
N MET A 15 -4.00 -6.53 -7.84
CA MET A 15 -3.89 -5.09 -7.73
C MET A 15 -3.10 -4.69 -6.47
N PHE A 16 -3.32 -5.35 -5.34
CA PHE A 16 -2.54 -5.14 -4.11
C PHE A 16 -1.05 -5.39 -4.36
N ASP A 17 -0.69 -6.54 -4.92
CA ASP A 17 0.70 -6.90 -5.22
C ASP A 17 1.36 -5.89 -6.17
N SER A 18 0.61 -5.42 -7.17
CA SER A 18 1.06 -4.39 -8.11
C SER A 18 1.32 -3.05 -7.41
N LEU A 19 0.41 -2.60 -6.54
CA LEU A 19 0.58 -1.38 -5.76
C LEU A 19 1.77 -1.49 -4.81
N VAL A 20 1.87 -2.60 -4.06
CA VAL A 20 2.99 -2.83 -3.14
C VAL A 20 4.31 -2.77 -3.90
N THR A 21 4.41 -3.44 -5.05
CA THR A 21 5.61 -3.40 -5.89
C THR A 21 5.92 -1.98 -6.36
N TYR A 22 4.91 -1.24 -6.82
CA TYR A 22 5.06 0.15 -7.25
C TYR A 22 5.56 1.06 -6.11
N PHE A 23 4.96 0.98 -4.93
CA PHE A 23 5.38 1.72 -3.75
C PHE A 23 6.78 1.33 -3.28
N LEU A 24 7.13 0.05 -3.31
CA LEU A 24 8.47 -0.42 -2.93
C LEU A 24 9.54 0.10 -3.89
N ILE A 25 9.29 0.07 -5.21
CA ILE A 25 10.25 0.59 -6.21
C ILE A 25 10.43 2.09 -6.03
N MET A 26 9.35 2.87 -5.96
CA MET A 26 9.45 4.32 -5.81
C MET A 26 10.02 4.73 -4.44
N GLY A 27 9.58 4.07 -3.37
CA GLY A 27 10.04 4.34 -2.02
C GLY A 27 11.52 4.01 -1.84
N SER A 28 11.97 2.88 -2.39
CA SER A 28 13.40 2.52 -2.38
C SER A 28 14.24 3.47 -3.24
N ALA A 29 13.76 3.88 -4.42
CA ALA A 29 14.45 4.85 -5.27
C ALA A 29 14.59 6.22 -4.58
N ALA A 30 13.52 6.74 -3.97
CA ALA A 30 13.54 7.99 -3.23
C ALA A 30 14.46 7.90 -2.00
N GLY A 31 14.38 6.79 -1.24
CA GLY A 31 15.26 6.53 -0.10
C GLY A 31 16.74 6.48 -0.50
N ALA A 32 17.06 5.79 -1.59
CA ALA A 32 18.41 5.72 -2.14
C ALA A 32 18.94 7.10 -2.57
N LEU A 33 18.10 7.94 -3.18
CA LEU A 33 18.47 9.32 -3.56
C LEU A 33 18.80 10.19 -2.34
N VAL A 34 17.95 10.16 -1.32
CA VAL A 34 18.15 10.95 -0.08
C VAL A 34 19.41 10.49 0.65
N ILE A 35 19.57 9.17 0.84
CA ILE A 35 20.76 8.60 1.49
C ILE A 35 22.01 8.94 0.67
N GLY A 36 21.97 8.80 -0.65
CA GLY A 36 23.08 9.14 -1.54
C GLY A 36 23.48 10.61 -1.45
N TYR A 37 22.51 11.53 -1.44
CA TYR A 37 22.76 12.96 -1.28
C TYR A 37 23.31 13.29 0.11
N MET A 38 22.82 12.64 1.17
CA MET A 38 23.35 12.82 2.52
C MET A 38 24.81 12.38 2.61
N VAL A 39 25.13 11.19 2.09
CA VAL A 39 26.50 10.67 2.03
C VAL A 39 27.40 11.60 1.22
N TYR A 40 26.92 12.12 0.08
CA TYR A 40 27.64 13.11 -0.72
C TYR A 40 28.00 14.36 0.08
N ASN A 41 27.04 14.93 0.81
CA ASN A 41 27.30 16.12 1.63
C ASN A 41 28.29 15.85 2.75
N VAL A 42 28.15 14.71 3.44
CA VAL A 42 29.07 14.29 4.51
C VAL A 42 30.49 14.16 3.98
N ILE A 43 30.68 13.61 2.77
CA ILE A 43 32.03 13.44 2.19
C ILE A 43 32.59 14.76 1.68
N LYS A 44 31.79 15.56 0.97
CA LYS A 44 32.23 16.80 0.30
C LYS A 44 32.47 17.96 1.26
N TYR A 45 31.59 18.12 2.25
CA TYR A 45 31.63 19.22 3.21
C TYR A 45 32.21 18.79 4.56
N ARG A 46 32.90 17.64 4.62
CA ARG A 46 33.62 17.22 5.82
C ARG A 46 34.75 18.20 6.12
N GLU A 47 34.80 18.72 7.34
CA GLU A 47 35.93 19.50 7.79
C GLU A 47 37.19 18.61 7.81
N ARG A 48 38.22 19.02 7.07
CA ARG A 48 39.57 18.44 7.15
C ARG A 48 40.39 19.43 7.96
N GLY A 49 40.69 19.05 9.20
CA GLY A 49 41.28 19.94 10.19
C GLY A 49 42.52 20.67 9.68
N GLU A 50 42.38 21.98 9.51
CA GLU A 50 43.27 23.04 9.98
C GLU A 50 42.37 24.22 10.32
N SER A 51 41.81 24.19 11.54
CA SER A 51 41.07 25.32 12.09
C SER A 51 42.09 26.40 12.45
N SER A 52 42.36 27.31 11.51
CA SER A 52 42.91 28.62 11.86
C SER A 52 41.94 29.29 12.84
N ASN A 53 42.43 29.64 14.03
CA ASN A 53 41.71 30.18 15.21
C ASN A 53 40.94 31.50 14.99
N ASN A 54 40.52 31.82 13.78
CA ASN A 54 39.70 32.98 13.48
C ASN A 54 38.30 32.52 13.08
N PHE A 55 37.53 32.04 14.06
CA PHE A 55 36.10 31.77 13.92
C PHE A 55 35.33 33.11 13.80
N THR A 56 35.45 33.74 12.63
CA THR A 56 34.49 34.75 12.20
C THR A 56 33.37 34.00 11.50
N LEU A 57 32.24 33.81 12.19
CA LEU A 57 30.99 33.46 11.54
C LEU A 57 30.64 34.60 10.60
N LYS A 58 31.15 34.59 9.36
CA LYS A 58 30.52 35.35 8.29
C LYS A 58 29.10 34.80 8.23
N PRO A 59 28.06 35.63 8.46
CA PRO A 59 26.69 35.19 8.24
C PRO A 59 26.66 34.72 6.80
N THR A 60 26.54 33.41 6.58
CA THR A 60 26.22 32.89 5.27
C THR A 60 24.87 33.50 4.97
N GLU A 61 24.85 34.50 4.08
CA GLU A 61 23.61 35.01 3.50
C GLU A 61 22.80 33.78 3.11
N HIS A 62 21.75 33.50 3.87
CA HIS A 62 20.79 32.45 3.57
C HIS A 62 20.00 32.92 2.36
N ARG A 63 20.66 32.96 1.20
CA ARG A 63 20.03 33.12 -0.09
C ARG A 63 19.21 31.85 -0.27
N GLY A 64 17.92 31.95 0.07
CA GLY A 64 16.98 30.85 0.22
C GLY A 64 17.31 29.72 -0.74
N SER A 65 17.64 28.56 -0.17
CA SER A 65 18.23 27.44 -0.89
C SER A 65 17.30 27.00 -2.02
N ARG A 66 17.50 27.56 -3.22
CA ARG A 66 16.76 27.19 -4.42
C ARG A 66 16.89 25.68 -4.68
N GLY A 67 18.02 25.09 -4.29
CA GLY A 67 18.23 23.64 -4.30
C GLY A 67 17.32 22.89 -3.32
N ALA A 68 17.15 23.37 -2.09
CA ALA A 68 16.23 22.75 -1.13
C ALA A 68 14.76 22.87 -1.56
N LEU A 69 14.38 24.02 -2.13
CA LEU A 69 13.04 24.21 -2.69
C LEU A 69 12.79 23.28 -3.89
N LEU A 70 13.79 23.08 -4.76
CA LEU A 70 13.70 22.15 -5.87
C LEU A 70 13.58 20.70 -5.39
N ILE A 71 14.43 20.25 -4.46
CA ILE A 71 14.35 18.91 -3.88
C ILE A 71 12.98 18.70 -3.23
N LEU A 72 12.52 19.66 -2.40
CA LEU A 72 11.21 19.61 -1.77
C LEU A 72 10.08 19.51 -2.80
N SER A 73 10.12 20.32 -3.87
CA SER A 73 9.09 20.29 -4.92
C SER A 73 9.05 18.94 -5.64
N ILE A 74 10.21 18.34 -5.95
CA ILE A 74 10.29 17.04 -6.61
C ILE A 74 9.74 15.96 -5.69
N THR A 75 10.13 15.95 -4.42
CA THR A 75 9.62 15.00 -3.43
C THR A 75 8.10 15.12 -3.29
N MET A 76 7.56 16.35 -3.18
CA MET A 76 6.11 16.57 -3.08
C MET A 76 5.36 16.11 -4.33
N SER A 77 5.92 16.33 -5.53
CA SER A 77 5.33 15.84 -6.78
C SER A 77 5.29 14.31 -6.85
N VAL A 78 6.37 13.63 -6.45
CA VAL A 78 6.40 12.16 -6.40
C VAL A 78 5.37 11.62 -5.41
N LEU A 79 5.28 12.21 -4.22
CA LEU A 79 4.28 11.83 -3.22
C LEU A 79 2.85 12.07 -3.71
N ALA A 80 2.60 13.17 -4.44
CA ALA A 80 1.28 13.46 -5.00
C ALA A 80 0.86 12.43 -6.06
N VAL A 81 1.78 12.01 -6.95
CA VAL A 81 1.51 10.96 -7.94
C VAL A 81 1.26 9.62 -7.24
N ALA A 82 2.06 9.29 -6.23
CA ALA A 82 1.88 8.05 -5.46
C ALA A 82 0.52 8.02 -4.75
N LEU A 83 0.11 9.14 -4.14
CA LEU A 83 -1.20 9.28 -3.51
C LEU A 83 -2.33 9.16 -4.55
N PHE A 84 -2.19 9.79 -5.71
CA PHE A 84 -3.18 9.69 -6.79
C PHE A 84 -3.34 8.23 -7.25
N ALA A 85 -2.23 7.50 -7.43
CA ALA A 85 -2.27 6.08 -7.77
C ALA A 85 -2.98 5.24 -6.69
N SER A 86 -2.80 5.54 -5.40
CA SER A 86 -3.55 4.88 -4.31
C SER A 86 -5.05 5.10 -4.43
N PHE A 87 -5.50 6.32 -4.74
CA PHE A 87 -6.93 6.59 -4.89
C PHE A 87 -7.54 5.85 -6.08
N GLN A 88 -6.79 5.69 -7.17
CA GLN A 88 -7.25 4.91 -8.32
C GLN A 88 -7.48 3.44 -7.98
N ALA A 89 -6.69 2.85 -7.07
CA ALA A 89 -6.88 1.48 -6.61
C ALA A 89 -8.21 1.27 -5.86
N LEU A 90 -8.77 2.30 -5.23
CA LEU A 90 -10.06 2.17 -4.57
C LEU A 90 -11.21 1.91 -5.56
N SER A 91 -11.00 2.17 -6.86
CA SER A 91 -12.04 2.00 -7.88
C SER A 91 -12.55 0.55 -7.99
N LEU A 92 -11.71 -0.48 -7.81
CA LEU A 92 -12.20 -1.87 -7.86
C LEU A 92 -13.08 -2.23 -6.65
N TYR A 93 -12.88 -1.57 -5.51
CA TYR A 93 -13.71 -1.78 -4.33
C TYR A 93 -15.09 -1.14 -4.49
N TYR A 94 -15.14 0.07 -5.05
CA TYR A 94 -16.40 0.79 -5.29
C TYR A 94 -17.16 0.30 -6.52
N TYR A 95 -16.44 -0.19 -7.53
CA TYR A 95 -17.00 -0.69 -8.79
C TYR A 95 -16.50 -2.12 -9.05
N PRO A 96 -16.94 -3.11 -8.25
CA PRO A 96 -16.56 -4.50 -8.47
C PRO A 96 -17.03 -4.96 -9.85
N PRO A 97 -16.30 -5.87 -10.51
CA PRO A 97 -16.69 -6.38 -11.82
C PRO A 97 -18.11 -6.97 -11.77
N HIS A 98 -19.06 -6.34 -12.47
CA HIS A 98 -20.44 -6.82 -12.60
C HIS A 98 -20.60 -7.86 -13.72
N THR A 99 -19.51 -8.25 -14.37
CA THR A 99 -19.50 -9.14 -15.53
C THR A 99 -19.40 -10.59 -15.05
N GLY A 100 -20.48 -11.15 -14.52
CA GLY A 100 -20.52 -12.57 -14.15
C GLY A 100 -21.65 -12.94 -13.18
N PRO A 101 -21.80 -14.25 -12.88
CA PRO A 101 -22.68 -14.69 -11.81
C PRO A 101 -22.23 -14.09 -10.48
N SER A 102 -23.19 -13.70 -9.65
CA SER A 102 -22.93 -13.17 -8.31
C SER A 102 -23.69 -13.95 -7.25
N MET A 103 -23.09 -14.06 -6.06
CA MET A 103 -23.70 -14.74 -4.91
C MET A 103 -23.49 -13.90 -3.65
N THR A 104 -24.59 -13.64 -2.92
CA THR A 104 -24.53 -12.95 -1.64
C THR A 104 -24.54 -13.95 -0.49
N ILE A 105 -23.51 -13.90 0.35
CA ILE A 105 -23.37 -14.73 1.55
C ILE A 105 -23.49 -13.82 2.77
N LYS A 106 -24.35 -14.18 3.73
CA LYS A 106 -24.43 -13.47 5.00
C LYS A 106 -23.37 -14.03 5.94
N VAL A 107 -22.56 -13.15 6.52
CA VAL A 107 -21.53 -13.53 7.47
C VAL A 107 -21.89 -12.97 8.84
N TYR A 108 -22.04 -13.86 9.82
CA TYR A 108 -22.23 -13.49 11.21
C TYR A 108 -20.94 -13.73 11.98
N ALA A 109 -20.30 -12.65 12.42
CA ALA A 109 -19.19 -12.69 13.35
C ALA A 109 -19.71 -12.89 14.78
N PHE A 110 -19.00 -13.70 15.56
CA PHE A 110 -19.25 -13.89 16.99
C PHE A 110 -17.94 -14.24 17.71
N GLN A 111 -17.93 -14.22 19.03
CA GLN A 111 -16.77 -14.61 19.84
C GLN A 111 -16.65 -16.14 19.92
N PHE A 112 -15.65 -16.80 19.33
CA PHE A 112 -14.63 -16.32 18.39
C PHE A 112 -14.68 -17.15 17.10
N GLY A 113 -15.55 -16.76 16.19
CA GLY A 113 -15.79 -17.47 14.95
C GLY A 113 -16.65 -16.71 13.95
N TRP A 114 -16.81 -17.35 12.80
CA TRP A 114 -17.53 -16.81 11.65
C TRP A 114 -18.56 -17.84 11.21
N ASN A 115 -19.82 -17.44 11.09
CA ASN A 115 -20.87 -18.27 10.52
C ASN A 115 -21.27 -17.73 9.14
N PHE A 116 -21.12 -18.56 8.12
CA PHE A 116 -21.43 -18.23 6.73
C PHE A 116 -22.78 -18.84 6.37
N THR A 117 -23.77 -18.00 6.08
CA THR A 117 -25.11 -18.42 5.67
C THR A 117 -25.29 -18.15 4.17
N TYR A 118 -25.52 -19.22 3.42
CA TYR A 118 -25.69 -19.22 1.97
C TYR A 118 -27.16 -18.93 1.58
N PRO A 119 -27.42 -18.52 0.31
CA PRO A 119 -28.78 -18.21 -0.16
C PRO A 119 -29.79 -19.35 -0.04
N ASN A 120 -29.31 -20.60 -0.08
CA ASN A 120 -30.12 -21.81 0.07
C ASN A 120 -30.49 -22.13 1.54
N GLY A 121 -30.12 -21.27 2.49
CA GLY A 121 -30.36 -21.46 3.93
C GLY A 121 -29.34 -22.35 4.63
N TYR A 122 -28.43 -23.01 3.89
CA TYR A 122 -27.31 -23.73 4.49
C TYR A 122 -26.42 -22.75 5.26
N SER A 123 -25.92 -23.17 6.42
CA SER A 123 -24.99 -22.38 7.21
C SER A 123 -23.81 -23.23 7.67
N GLN A 124 -22.61 -22.66 7.62
CA GLN A 124 -21.38 -23.33 8.02
C GLN A 124 -20.51 -22.39 8.86
N VAL A 125 -19.97 -22.92 9.95
CA VAL A 125 -19.07 -22.18 10.84
C VAL A 125 -17.62 -22.46 10.46
N GLY A 126 -16.79 -21.41 10.44
CA GLY A 126 -15.33 -21.49 10.28
C GLY A 126 -14.82 -21.73 8.86
N THR A 127 -15.63 -22.28 7.97
CA THR A 127 -15.24 -22.54 6.58
C THR A 127 -16.16 -21.85 5.59
N LEU A 128 -15.59 -21.00 4.74
CA LEU A 128 -16.25 -20.37 3.60
C LEU A 128 -15.96 -21.19 2.34
N ILE A 129 -17.01 -21.65 1.66
CA ILE A 129 -16.92 -22.40 0.40
C ILE A 129 -17.57 -21.56 -0.69
N VAL A 130 -16.82 -21.22 -1.74
CA VAL A 130 -17.32 -20.36 -2.82
C VAL A 130 -16.98 -20.96 -4.18
N PRO A 131 -17.84 -20.76 -5.20
CA PRO A 131 -17.50 -21.12 -6.57
C PRO A 131 -16.41 -20.21 -7.12
N ALA A 132 -15.47 -20.79 -7.88
CA ALA A 132 -14.47 -20.01 -8.61
C ALA A 132 -15.14 -19.14 -9.70
N ASN A 133 -14.46 -18.06 -10.12
CA ASN A 133 -14.89 -17.15 -11.18
C ASN A 133 -16.30 -16.56 -10.99
N THR A 134 -16.72 -16.37 -9.74
CA THR A 134 -18.02 -15.81 -9.36
C THR A 134 -17.80 -14.64 -8.42
N THR A 135 -18.52 -13.54 -8.62
CA THR A 135 -18.45 -12.38 -7.73
C THR A 135 -19.17 -12.69 -6.42
N ILE A 136 -18.44 -12.80 -5.32
CA ILE A 136 -19.00 -13.09 -4.00
C ILE A 136 -19.21 -11.79 -3.22
N ILE A 137 -20.44 -11.53 -2.80
CA ILE A 137 -20.79 -10.38 -1.95
C ILE A 137 -20.96 -10.88 -0.52
N LEU A 138 -19.99 -10.54 0.34
CA LEU A 138 -20.07 -10.87 1.77
C LEU A 138 -20.81 -9.76 2.51
N ASN A 139 -22.04 -10.05 2.96
CA ASN A 139 -22.78 -9.15 3.84
C ASN A 139 -22.43 -9.48 5.29
N ILE A 140 -21.46 -8.76 5.84
CA ILE A 140 -20.87 -9.04 7.15
C ILE A 140 -21.58 -8.23 8.23
N THR A 141 -22.01 -8.91 9.28
CA THR A 141 -22.53 -8.30 10.51
C THR A 141 -21.99 -9.03 11.73
N SER A 142 -22.10 -8.42 12.90
CA SER A 142 -21.67 -9.02 14.17
C SER A 142 -22.86 -9.25 15.09
N LYS A 143 -22.80 -10.33 15.87
CA LYS A 143 -23.75 -10.60 16.96
C LYS A 143 -23.29 -10.04 18.31
N ASP A 144 -22.04 -9.60 18.42
CA ASP A 144 -21.44 -9.15 19.67
C ASP A 144 -20.55 -7.90 19.50
N VAL A 145 -19.24 -8.07 19.34
CA VAL A 145 -18.24 -6.98 19.24
C VAL A 145 -17.87 -6.70 17.79
N MET A 146 -17.08 -5.65 17.55
CA MET A 146 -16.54 -5.40 16.21
C MET A 146 -15.52 -6.48 15.83
N HIS A 147 -15.65 -7.01 14.62
CA HIS A 147 -14.71 -7.97 14.04
C HIS A 147 -14.30 -7.51 12.63
N SER A 148 -13.16 -7.98 12.16
CA SER A 148 -12.67 -7.76 10.79
C SER A 148 -12.33 -9.11 10.17
N LEU A 149 -12.97 -9.44 9.04
CA LEU A 149 -12.73 -10.67 8.30
C LEU A 149 -11.65 -10.40 7.26
N GLY A 150 -10.46 -10.96 7.45
CA GLY A 150 -9.37 -10.92 6.47
C GLY A 150 -9.14 -12.30 5.85
N ILE A 151 -9.10 -12.37 4.51
CA ILE A 151 -8.74 -13.58 3.77
C ILE A 151 -7.57 -13.21 2.84
N PRO A 152 -6.30 -13.39 3.27
CA PRO A 152 -5.13 -12.85 2.58
C PRO A 152 -4.88 -13.34 1.16
N ALA A 153 -5.60 -14.37 0.69
CA ALA A 153 -5.50 -14.84 -0.69
C ALA A 153 -6.54 -14.19 -1.63
N LEU A 154 -7.46 -13.41 -1.06
CA LEU A 154 -8.58 -12.77 -1.74
C LEU A 154 -8.59 -11.23 -1.56
N ASP A 155 -7.59 -10.65 -0.89
CA ASP A 155 -7.54 -9.23 -0.48
C ASP A 155 -6.43 -8.47 -1.24
#